data_AF-B5JUI1-F1
#
_entry.id   AF-B5JUI1-F1
#
_cell.length_a   1.000
_cell.length_b   1.000
_cell.length_c   1.000
_cell.angle_alpha   90.00
_cell.angle_beta   90.00
_cell.angle_gamma   90.00
#
_symmetry.space_group_name_H-M   'P 1'
#
loop_
_entity.id
_entity.type
_entity.pdbx_description
1 polymer ?
#
loop_
_entity_poly.entity_id
_entity_poly.type
_entity_poly.pdbx_seq_one_letter_code
_entity_poly.pdbx_strand_id
1 'polypeptide(L)'
;MLDSMKYVFDQPLDLYEGDVVRFIVTNKGVIPHEFSIGDSEEQKKHAEMMRNNPSMSHEDGNTVSLGAGETGELVWRFKAGEKVVFACNIPGHFEAGMHKMAAVFPLSREKILPDSEMNEKHDHSTHKH
;
A
#
# COMPACT_ATOMS: atom_id res chain seq x y z
N MET A 1 -6.82 7.96 -5.37
CA MET A 1 -6.09 9.18 -4.96
C MET A 1 -7.05 10.35 -4.96
N LEU A 2 -6.87 11.30 -4.04
CA LEU A 2 -7.75 12.46 -3.86
C LEU A 2 -6.90 13.74 -3.72
N ASP A 3 -7.43 14.87 -4.22
CA ASP A 3 -6.82 16.20 -4.10
C ASP A 3 -6.64 16.67 -2.63
N SER A 4 -7.30 16.00 -1.69
CA SER A 4 -7.07 16.20 -0.25
C SER A 4 -5.72 15.62 0.24
N MET A 5 -4.80 15.28 -0.66
CA MET A 5 -3.48 14.70 -0.40
C MET A 5 -3.56 13.40 0.38
N LYS A 6 -4.50 12.52 -0.01
CA LYS A 6 -4.75 11.26 0.70
C LYS A 6 -4.92 10.09 -0.26
N TYR A 7 -4.38 8.96 0.16
CA TYR A 7 -4.76 7.66 -0.36
C TYR A 7 -6.00 7.14 0.36
N VAL A 8 -6.91 6.58 -0.43
CA VAL A 8 -8.03 5.77 0.06
C VAL A 8 -7.83 4.39 -0.53
N PHE A 9 -7.69 3.40 0.32
CA PHE A 9 -7.62 2.00 -0.06
C PHE A 9 -8.98 1.37 0.17
N ASP A 10 -9.51 0.70 -0.85
CA ASP A 10 -10.81 0.04 -0.76
C ASP A 10 -10.75 -1.26 0.07
N GLN A 11 -9.54 -1.78 0.33
CA GLN A 11 -9.28 -2.97 1.12
C GLN A 11 -8.21 -2.68 2.19
N PRO A 12 -8.23 -3.40 3.33
CA PRO A 12 -7.13 -3.36 4.30
C PRO A 12 -5.78 -3.71 3.66
N LEU A 13 -4.70 -3.12 4.17
CA LEU A 13 -3.33 -3.39 3.74
C LEU A 13 -2.72 -4.53 4.57
N ASP A 14 -3.30 -5.72 4.45
CA ASP A 14 -2.78 -6.95 5.06
C ASP A 14 -1.76 -7.58 4.12
N LEU A 15 -0.53 -7.06 4.18
CA LEU A 15 0.55 -7.43 3.26
C LEU A 15 1.48 -8.45 3.91
N TYR A 16 1.77 -9.53 3.21
CA TYR A 16 2.71 -10.56 3.63
C TYR A 16 3.91 -10.62 2.70
N GLU A 17 5.04 -11.09 3.24
CA GLU A 17 6.23 -11.39 2.46
C GLU A 17 5.86 -12.32 1.29
N GLY A 18 6.43 -12.08 0.11
CA GLY A 18 6.19 -12.89 -1.07
C GLY A 18 4.85 -12.65 -1.77
N ASP A 19 3.91 -11.91 -1.15
CA ASP A 19 2.66 -11.52 -1.79
C ASP A 19 2.95 -10.79 -3.10
N VAL A 20 2.16 -11.12 -4.12
CA VAL A 20 2.10 -10.38 -5.38
C VAL A 20 0.76 -9.69 -5.42
N VAL A 21 0.76 -8.38 -5.19
CA VAL A 21 -0.46 -7.57 -5.15
C VAL A 21 -0.53 -6.74 -6.42
N ARG A 22 -1.69 -6.77 -7.05
CA ARG A 22 -2.03 -5.87 -8.16
C ARG A 22 -2.85 -4.70 -7.61
N PHE A 23 -2.29 -3.50 -7.70
CA PHE A 23 -2.96 -2.26 -7.39
C PHE A 23 -3.60 -1.71 -8.65
N ILE A 24 -4.91 -1.48 -8.61
CA ILE A 24 -5.62 -0.67 -9.59
C ILE A 24 -5.83 0.70 -8.95
N VAL A 25 -5.14 1.71 -9.47
CA VAL A 25 -5.07 3.03 -8.85
C VAL A 25 -5.82 4.01 -9.74
N THR A 26 -6.84 4.67 -9.19
CA THR A 26 -7.55 5.75 -9.87
C THR A 26 -7.24 7.08 -9.21
N ASN A 27 -6.87 8.08 -10.01
CA ASN A 27 -6.89 9.47 -9.59
C ASN A 27 -8.32 10.00 -9.67
N LYS A 28 -8.98 10.19 -8.52
CA LYS A 28 -10.34 10.76 -8.42
C LYS A 28 -10.32 12.28 -8.24
N GLY A 29 -9.14 12.89 -8.25
CA GLY A 29 -8.92 14.32 -8.17
C GLY A 29 -8.81 15.00 -9.53
N VAL A 30 -8.54 16.30 -9.50
CA VAL A 30 -8.35 17.13 -10.70
C VAL A 30 -6.90 17.58 -10.92
N ILE A 31 -6.00 17.30 -9.97
CA ILE A 31 -4.56 17.54 -10.15
C ILE A 31 -3.81 16.21 -10.32
N PRO A 32 -2.61 16.23 -10.96
CA PRO A 32 -1.81 15.04 -11.13
C PRO A 32 -1.39 14.42 -9.79
N HIS A 33 -1.39 13.10 -9.71
CA HIS A 33 -0.92 12.36 -8.56
C HIS A 33 -0.02 11.20 -9.00
N GLU A 34 0.80 10.75 -8.08
CA GLU A 34 1.69 9.59 -8.25
C GLU A 34 1.32 8.57 -7.19
N PHE A 35 1.46 7.28 -7.50
CA PHE A 35 1.45 6.19 -6.53
C PHE A 35 2.74 5.39 -6.68
N SER A 36 3.65 5.53 -5.71
CA SER A 36 4.90 4.78 -5.66
C SER A 36 4.93 3.82 -4.47
N ILE A 37 5.67 2.72 -4.60
CA ILE A 37 5.88 1.71 -3.54
C ILE A 37 7.39 1.62 -3.24
N GLY A 38 7.78 1.80 -1.98
CA GLY A 38 9.18 1.65 -1.57
C GLY A 38 9.38 1.85 -0.08
N ASP A 39 10.61 1.76 0.40
CA ASP A 39 10.98 2.11 1.77
C ASP A 39 11.17 3.63 1.94
N SER A 40 11.39 4.09 3.18
CA SER A 40 11.54 5.53 3.45
C SER A 40 12.76 6.17 2.79
N GLU A 41 13.84 5.41 2.56
CA GLU A 41 15.04 5.90 1.90
C GLU A 41 14.82 6.03 0.39
N GLU A 42 14.17 5.04 -0.22
CA GLU A 42 13.76 5.05 -1.62
C GLU A 42 12.83 6.24 -1.90
N GLN A 43 11.83 6.47 -1.04
CA GLN A 43 10.92 7.61 -1.21
C GLN A 43 11.64 8.96 -1.09
N LYS A 44 12.60 9.07 -0.17
CA LYS A 44 13.41 10.29 -0.05
C LYS A 44 14.23 10.55 -1.33
N LYS A 45 14.88 9.52 -1.87
CA LYS A 45 15.65 9.60 -3.12
C LYS A 45 14.75 9.97 -4.30
N HIS A 46 13.56 9.38 -4.39
CA HIS A 46 12.58 9.70 -5.43
C HIS A 46 12.12 11.16 -5.32
N ALA A 47 11.78 11.63 -4.12
CA ALA A 47 11.40 13.03 -3.90
C ALA A 47 12.53 14.02 -4.27
N GLU A 48 13.79 13.69 -3.97
CA GLU A 48 14.95 14.49 -4.40
C GLU A 48 15.10 14.51 -5.93
N MET A 49 14.91 13.36 -6.59
CA MET A 49 14.91 13.24 -8.04
C MET A 49 13.83 14.14 -8.67
N MET A 50 12.59 14.08 -8.17
CA MET A 50 11.46 14.89 -8.63
C MET A 50 11.71 16.39 -8.49
N ARG A 51 12.30 16.81 -7.36
CA ARG A 51 12.65 18.23 -7.14
C ARG A 51 13.69 18.73 -8.14
N ASN A 52 14.65 17.88 -8.49
CA ASN A 52 15.71 18.24 -9.44
C ASN A 52 15.25 18.18 -10.90
N ASN A 53 14.26 17.35 -11.23
CA ASN A 53 13.77 17.15 -12.60
C ASN A 53 12.23 17.08 -12.67
N PRO A 54 11.51 18.18 -12.38
CA PRO A 54 10.05 18.16 -12.20
C PRO A 54 9.24 17.89 -13.47
N SER A 55 9.88 17.94 -14.65
CA SER A 55 9.24 17.72 -15.96
C SER A 55 9.44 16.31 -16.52
N MET A 56 10.05 15.39 -15.77
CA MET A 56 10.18 14.00 -16.19
C MET A 56 8.88 13.24 -15.90
N SER A 57 8.47 12.37 -16.82
CA SER A 57 7.39 11.41 -16.59
C SER A 57 7.98 10.21 -15.86
N HIS A 58 7.44 9.87 -14.69
CA HIS A 58 7.97 8.78 -13.86
C HIS A 58 7.02 7.59 -13.91
N GLU A 59 7.32 6.70 -14.86
CA GLU A 59 6.89 5.30 -14.83
C GLU A 59 8.15 4.46 -14.63
N ASP A 60 8.43 4.12 -13.38
CA ASP A 60 9.42 3.12 -13.02
C ASP A 60 8.71 1.87 -12.48
N GLY A 61 9.43 0.76 -12.30
CA GLY A 61 8.82 -0.53 -11.98
C GLY A 61 7.99 -0.56 -10.68
N ASN A 62 8.08 0.49 -9.86
CA ASN A 62 7.40 0.67 -8.59
C ASN A 62 6.57 1.96 -8.48
N THR A 63 6.34 2.68 -9.59
CA THR A 63 5.57 3.93 -9.61
C THR A 63 4.62 4.03 -10.80
N VAL A 64 3.43 4.59 -10.55
CA VAL A 64 2.52 5.07 -11.60
C VAL A 64 2.17 6.54 -11.38
N SER A 65 2.26 7.34 -12.44
CA SER A 65 1.85 8.75 -12.47
C SER A 65 0.54 8.89 -13.22
N LEU A 66 -0.47 9.51 -12.62
CA LEU A 66 -1.83 9.59 -13.15
C LEU A 66 -2.37 11.03 -13.11
N GLY A 67 -2.81 11.51 -14.27
CA GLY A 67 -3.61 12.73 -14.42
C GLY A 67 -5.04 12.58 -13.89
N ALA A 68 -5.83 13.64 -14.01
CA ALA A 68 -7.20 13.69 -13.50
C ALA A 68 -8.09 12.61 -14.13
N GLY A 69 -8.77 11.82 -13.29
CA GLY A 69 -9.66 10.74 -13.74
C GLY A 69 -8.97 9.49 -14.28
N GLU A 70 -7.65 9.52 -14.44
CA GLU A 70 -6.90 8.39 -15.00
C GLU A 70 -6.83 7.22 -14.03
N THR A 71 -6.73 6.02 -14.60
CA THR A 71 -6.55 4.78 -13.86
C THR A 71 -5.34 4.04 -14.40
N GLY A 72 -4.45 3.62 -13.50
CA GLY A 72 -3.27 2.83 -13.80
C GLY A 72 -3.25 1.52 -13.03
N GLU A 73 -2.35 0.63 -13.44
CA GLU A 73 -2.11 -0.65 -12.78
C GLU A 73 -0.65 -0.74 -12.36
N LEU A 74 -0.40 -1.24 -11.14
CA LEU A 74 0.93 -1.58 -10.66
C LEU A 74 0.92 -2.92 -9.94
N VAL A 75 1.74 -3.86 -10.41
CA VAL A 75 1.89 -5.19 -9.82
C VAL A 75 3.19 -5.25 -9.03
N TRP A 76 3.10 -5.54 -7.74
CA TRP A 76 4.26 -5.51 -6.85
C TRP A 76 4.41 -6.80 -6.05
N ARG A 77 5.66 -7.25 -5.89
CA ARG A 77 6.01 -8.35 -5.01
C ARG A 77 6.64 -7.81 -3.72
N PHE A 78 6.03 -8.11 -2.58
CA PHE A 78 6.57 -7.70 -1.27
C PHE A 78 7.71 -8.60 -0.81
N LYS A 79 8.72 -8.02 -0.17
CA LYS A 79 9.88 -8.72 0.41
C LYS A 79 9.74 -8.82 1.93
N ALA A 80 10.51 -9.74 2.53
CA ALA A 80 10.51 -9.99 3.96
C ALA A 80 10.92 -8.76 4.78
N GLY A 81 10.24 -8.53 5.90
CA GLY A 81 10.74 -7.65 6.97
C GLY A 81 10.78 -6.16 6.65
N GLU A 82 10.18 -5.71 5.55
CA GLU A 82 10.17 -4.29 5.16
C GLU A 82 8.88 -3.59 5.60
N LYS A 83 9.02 -2.39 6.16
CA LYS A 83 7.91 -1.44 6.21
C LYS A 83 7.82 -0.81 4.83
N VAL A 84 6.66 -0.94 4.20
CA VAL A 84 6.40 -0.28 2.93
C VAL A 84 5.81 1.11 3.17
N VAL A 85 6.26 2.06 2.36
CA VAL A 85 5.71 3.40 2.23
C VAL A 85 5.13 3.54 0.83
N PHE A 86 3.83 3.79 0.76
CA PHE A 86 3.15 4.30 -0.41
C PHE A 86 3.25 5.83 -0.38
N ALA A 87 3.70 6.46 -1.46
CA ALA A 87 3.93 7.91 -1.47
C ALA A 87 3.56 8.55 -2.81
N CYS A 88 3.24 9.84 -2.78
CA CYS A 88 3.22 10.69 -3.96
C CYS A 88 4.36 11.69 -3.81
N ASN A 89 5.36 11.59 -4.67
CA ASN A 89 6.58 12.39 -4.57
C ASN A 89 6.56 13.65 -5.45
N ILE A 90 5.42 13.97 -6.07
CA ILE A 90 5.21 15.28 -6.69
C ILE A 90 5.50 16.36 -5.63
N PRO A 91 6.31 17.38 -5.95
CA PRO A 91 6.75 18.36 -4.96
C PRO A 91 5.59 18.94 -4.13
N GLY A 92 5.68 18.78 -2.80
CA GLY A 92 4.68 19.25 -1.84
C GLY A 92 3.58 18.25 -1.49
N HIS A 93 3.36 17.20 -2.27
CA HIS A 93 2.26 16.25 -2.02
C HIS A 93 2.56 15.34 -0.83
N PHE A 94 3.78 14.79 -0.75
CA PHE A 94 4.22 13.99 0.38
C PHE A 94 4.13 14.80 1.68
N GLU A 95 4.67 16.02 1.69
CA GLU A 95 4.69 16.89 2.86
C GLU A 95 3.29 17.33 3.28
N ALA A 96 2.34 17.41 2.33
CA ALA A 96 0.93 17.67 2.61
C ALA A 96 0.16 16.44 3.14
N GLY A 97 0.81 15.28 3.24
CA GLY A 97 0.26 14.07 3.85
C GLY A 97 -0.08 12.94 2.89
N MET A 98 0.32 13.04 1.61
CA MET A 98 0.02 12.02 0.60
C MET A 98 0.97 10.82 0.68
N HIS A 99 0.97 10.17 1.83
CA HIS A 99 1.71 8.95 2.10
C HIS A 99 0.91 7.99 2.97
N LYS A 100 1.21 6.69 2.88
CA LYS A 100 0.66 5.65 3.72
C LYS A 100 1.75 4.65 4.05
N MET A 101 1.93 4.33 5.33
CA MET A 101 2.82 3.25 5.76
C MET A 101 2.00 1.98 6.01
N ALA A 102 2.55 0.84 5.65
CA ALA A 102 2.02 -0.48 6.01
C ALA A 102 3.15 -1.42 6.43
N ALA A 103 2.83 -2.37 7.32
CA ALA A 103 3.73 -3.44 7.66
C ALA A 103 3.63 -4.55 6.60
N VAL A 104 4.76 -5.20 6.31
CA VAL A 104 4.78 -6.48 5.59
C VAL A 104 5.08 -7.57 6.62
N PHE A 105 4.11 -8.45 6.85
CA PHE A 105 4.22 -9.53 7.81
C PHE A 105 5.03 -10.70 7.23
N PRO A 106 5.81 -11.43 8.05
CA PRO A 106 6.50 -12.61 7.57
C PRO A 106 5.52 -13.70 7.10
N LEU A 107 5.96 -14.54 6.16
CA LEU A 107 5.16 -15.65 5.61
C LEU A 107 4.68 -16.68 6.64
N SER A 108 5.24 -16.70 7.86
CA SER A 108 4.78 -17.56 8.95
C SER A 108 3.39 -17.11 9.40
N ARG A 109 2.39 -17.67 8.72
CA ARG A 109 0.95 -17.41 8.82
C ARG A 109 0.35 -17.95 10.11
N GLU A 110 0.95 -17.68 11.27
CA GLU A 110 0.16 -17.67 12.51
C GLU A 110 -0.72 -16.42 12.42
N LYS A 111 -1.86 -16.63 11.77
CA LYS A 111 -3.00 -15.72 11.77
C LYS A 111 -3.32 -15.47 13.25
N ILE A 112 -2.90 -14.32 13.78
CA ILE A 112 -3.45 -13.80 15.03
C ILE A 112 -4.91 -13.50 14.69
N LEU A 113 -5.77 -14.51 14.85
CA LEU A 113 -7.20 -14.33 14.86
C LEU A 113 -7.49 -13.34 16.01
N PRO A 114 -8.33 -12.32 15.81
CA PRO A 114 -8.80 -11.51 16.92
C PRO A 114 -9.41 -12.46 17.97
N ASP A 115 -9.16 -12.20 19.26
CA ASP A 115 -9.56 -13.01 20.42
C ASP A 115 -11.08 -13.30 20.52
N SER A 116 -11.90 -12.89 19.55
CA SER A 116 -13.36 -13.03 19.54
C SER A 116 -13.89 -14.39 19.08
N GLU A 117 -13.06 -15.32 18.59
CA GLU A 117 -13.51 -16.63 18.06
C GLU A 117 -12.97 -17.85 18.82
N MET A 118 -12.71 -17.74 20.13
CA MET A 118 -12.24 -18.86 20.97
C MET A 118 -13.27 -19.38 21.97
N ASN A 119 -14.57 -19.22 21.72
CA ASN A 119 -15.59 -19.80 22.60
C ASN A 119 -16.74 -20.49 21.88
N GLU A 120 -16.46 -21.64 21.27
CA GLU A 120 -17.40 -22.76 21.24
C GLU A 120 -16.63 -24.03 21.62
N LYS A 121 -16.68 -24.36 22.92
CA LYS A 121 -16.17 -25.61 23.46
C LYS A 121 -17.02 -26.76 22.93
N HIS A 122 -16.33 -27.77 22.42
CA HIS A 122 -16.87 -29.10 22.15
C HIS A 122 -17.56 -29.65 23.40
N ASP A 123 -18.82 -30.08 23.28
CA ASP A 123 -19.45 -31.00 24.23
C ASP A 123 -19.53 -32.38 23.58
N HIS A 124 -18.70 -33.30 24.07
CA HIS A 124 -18.87 -34.73 23.89
C HIS A 124 -19.55 -35.29 25.14
N SER A 125 -20.88 -35.19 25.21
CA SER A 125 -21.66 -35.83 26.27
C SER A 125 -22.61 -36.90 25.72
N THR A 126 -22.18 -38.14 25.96
CA THR A 126 -22.99 -39.30 26.36
C THR A 126 -23.72 -40.12 25.29
N HIS A 127 -23.08 -41.25 24.95
CA HIS A 127 -23.78 -42.50 24.64
C HIS A 127 -24.60 -42.97 25.86
N LYS A 128 -25.84 -43.40 25.63
CA LYS A 128 -26.54 -44.35 26.50
C LYS A 128 -27.03 -45.54 25.67
N HIS A 129 -26.96 -46.69 26.33
CA HIS A 129 -27.23 -48.05 25.86
C HIS A 129 -28.69 -48.27 25.50
#